data_AF-A0A651HCF3-F1
#
_entry.id   AF-A0A651HCF3-F1
#
_cell.length_a   1.000
_cell.length_b   1.000
_cell.length_c   1.000
_cell.angle_alpha   90.00
_cell.angle_beta   90.00
_cell.angle_gamma   90.00
#
_symmetry.space_group_name_H-M   'P 1'
#
loop_
_entity.id
_entity.type
_entity.pdbx_description
1 polymer ?
#
loop_
_entity_poly.entity_id
_entity_poly.type
_entity_poly.pdbx_seq_one_letter_code
_entity_poly.pdbx_strand_id
1 'polypeptide(L)' 'MRIRRAKLTGQTATYHVITRTVAGQPLFGPTEKEVFRKMIHKLAAF' A
#
# COMPACT_ATOMS: atom_id res chain seq x y z
N MET A 1 -21.69 4.06 -3.13
CA MET A 1 -21.15 4.54 -1.83
C MET A 1 -19.62 4.49 -1.90
N ARG A 2 -18.94 5.64 -2.08
CA ARG A 2 -17.47 5.70 -2.10
C ARG A 2 -16.99 5.61 -0.66
N ILE A 3 -16.52 4.43 -0.24
CA ILE A 3 -15.93 4.24 1.09
C ILE A 3 -14.73 5.18 1.18
N ARG A 4 -14.85 6.27 1.95
CA ARG A 4 -13.70 7.09 2.33
C ARG A 4 -12.79 6.21 3.17
N ARG A 5 -11.47 6.26 2.95
CA ARG A 5 -10.49 5.58 3.80
C ARG A 5 -10.70 6.09 5.23
N ALA A 6 -11.23 5.25 6.11
CA ALA A 6 -11.31 5.53 7.54
C ALA A 6 -9.91 5.37 8.12
N LYS A 7 -9.41 6.40 8.82
CA LYS A 7 -8.20 6.28 9.63
C LYS A 7 -8.67 6.04 11.06
N LEU A 8 -8.50 4.82 11.54
CA LEU A 8 -8.81 4.46 12.93
C LEU A 8 -7.64 4.87 13.83
N THR A 9 -7.93 5.46 14.97
CA THR A 9 -6.96 5.90 15.99
C THR A 9 -7.28 5.23 17.32
N GLY A 10 -6.25 4.85 18.08
CA GLY A 10 -6.43 4.24 19.42
C GLY A 10 -6.79 2.74 19.40
N GLN A 11 -6.76 2.09 18.23
CA GLN A 11 -7.04 0.67 18.10
C GLN A 11 -6.22 0.03 16.97
N THR A 12 -5.98 -1.27 17.07
CA THR A 12 -5.39 -2.05 15.98
C THR A 12 -6.36 -2.10 14.80
N ALA A 13 -5.83 -1.88 13.60
CA ALA A 13 -6.61 -1.92 12.37
C ALA A 13 -5.84 -2.66 11.28
N THR A 14 -6.52 -3.59 10.61
CA THR A 14 -5.98 -4.31 9.44
C THR A 14 -6.58 -3.71 8.18
N TYR A 15 -5.72 -3.29 7.24
CA TYR A 15 -6.14 -2.68 5.99
C TYR A 15 -5.73 -3.56 4.80
N HIS A 16 -6.66 -3.77 3.86
CA HIS A 16 -6.32 -4.35 2.56
C HIS A 16 -5.65 -3.29 1.68
N VAL A 17 -4.43 -3.60 1.23
CA VAL A 17 -3.68 -2.75 0.30
C VAL A 17 -3.76 -3.37 -1.09
N ILE A 18 -4.27 -2.60 -2.05
CA ILE A 18 -4.37 -2.99 -3.47
C ILE A 18 -3.58 -1.97 -4.29
N THR A 19 -2.70 -2.46 -5.16
CA THR A 19 -2.02 -1.62 -6.16
C THR A 19 -2.88 -1.54 -7.42
N ARG A 20 -3.06 -0.33 -7.97
CA ARG A 20 -3.71 -0.14 -9.27
C ARG A 20 -2.68 0.21 -10.35
N THR A 21 -3.01 -0.06 -11.60
CA THR A 21 -2.29 0.49 -12.75
C THR A 21 -2.52 2.00 -12.87
N VAL A 22 -1.57 2.69 -13.49
CA VAL A 22 -1.63 4.12 -13.80
C VAL A 22 -1.63 4.24 -15.32
N ALA A 23 -2.67 4.88 -15.87
CA ALA A 23 -2.87 4.96 -17.33
C ALA A 23 -2.82 3.58 -18.03
N GLY A 24 -3.35 2.54 -17.38
CA GLY A 24 -3.35 1.17 -17.93
C GLY A 24 -2.03 0.41 -17.77
N GLN A 25 -0.98 1.04 -17.25
CA GLN A 25 0.34 0.41 -17.10
C GLN A 25 0.69 0.15 -15.62
N PRO A 26 1.47 -0.89 -15.31
CA PRO A 26 2.06 -1.05 -13.98
C PRO A 26 2.89 0.20 -13.64
N LEU A 27 2.68 0.77 -12.45
CA LEU A 27 3.49 1.90 -11.97
C LEU A 27 4.95 1.49 -11.75
N PHE A 28 5.17 0.22 -11.38
CA PHE A 28 6.47 -0.36 -11.08
C PHE A 28 6.69 -1.60 -11.93
N GLY A 29 7.91 -1.77 -12.42
CA GLY A 29 8.39 -3.05 -12.91
C GLY A 29 8.70 -4.02 -11.75
N PRO A 30 9.17 -5.23 -12.06
CA PRO A 30 9.45 -6.25 -11.05
C PRO A 30 10.43 -5.79 -9.97
N THR A 31 11.52 -5.12 -10.38
CA THR A 31 12.59 -4.67 -9.48
C THR A 31 12.11 -3.52 -8.58
N GLU A 32 11.46 -2.51 -9.16
CA GLU A 32 10.96 -1.37 -8.40
C GLU A 32 9.90 -1.80 -7.39
N LYS A 33 9.07 -2.78 -7.76
CA LYS A 33 8.06 -3.37 -6.85
C LYS A 33 8.71 -4.05 -5.65
N GLU A 34 9.83 -4.75 -5.85
CA GLU A 34 10.55 -5.43 -4.77
C GLU A 34 11.26 -4.44 -3.84
N VAL A 35 11.87 -3.38 -4.38
CA VAL A 35 12.45 -2.29 -3.56
C VAL A 35 11.37 -1.60 -2.73
N PHE A 36 10.22 -1.31 -3.34
CA PHE A 36 9.08 -0.70 -2.64
C PHE A 36 8.56 -1.59 -1.51
N ARG A 37 8.46 -2.91 -1.72
CA ARG A 37 8.08 -3.87 -0.68
C ARG A 37 9.04 -3.82 0.52
N LYS A 38 10.35 -3.79 0.26
CA LYS A 38 11.37 -3.67 1.31
C LYS A 38 11.27 -2.35 2.07
N MET A 39 11.01 -1.24 1.37
CA MET A 39 10.80 0.07 2.01
C MET A 39 9.59 0.08 2.94
N ILE A 40 8.46 -0.50 2.51
CA ILE A 40 7.27 -0.62 3.37
C ILE A 40 7.60 -1.40 4.64
N HIS A 41 8.24 -2.56 4.50
CA HIS A 41 8.60 -3.39 5.66
C HIS A 41 9.54 -2.64 6.62
N LYS A 42 10.54 -1.92 6.09
CA LYS A 42 11.48 -1.13 6.91
C LYS A 42 10.76 0.01 7.66
N LEU A 43 9.78 0.65 7.04
CA LEU A 43 9.05 1.77 7.64
C LEU A 43 7.98 1.34 8.64
N ALA A 44 7.44 0.14 8.49
CA ALA A 44 6.24 -0.24 9.20
C ALA A 44 6.45 -0.59 10.68
N ALA A 45 7.67 -0.43 11.21
CA ALA A 45 8.00 -0.57 12.64
C ALA A 45 7.50 -1.87 13.28
N PHE A 46 7.38 -2.93 12.48
CA PHE A 46 7.09 -4.29 12.93
C PHE A 46 8.36 -4.98 13.42
#